data_AF-A0A2N3ABS6-F1
#
_entry.id   AF-A0A2N3ABS6-F1
#
_cell.length_a   1.000
_cell.length_b   1.000
_cell.length_c   1.000
_cell.angle_alpha   90.00
_cell.angle_beta   90.00
_cell.angle_gamma   90.00
#
_symmetry.space_group_name_H-M   'P 1'
#
loop_
_entity.id
_entity.type
_entity.pdbx_description
1 polymer ?
#
loop_
_entity_poly.entity_id
_entity_poly.type
_entity_poly.pdbx_seq_one_letter_code
_entity_poly.pdbx_strand_id
1 'polypeptide(L)'
;MKIYHNPRCRKSRAGLDFLKTNNFDFEVIDYFKNTLTEVQIKQLIKKTGLAVEEMIRKQEIDYKQNFKGKTLSDEQWITQIAANPKLLKRPIVEIEKSAILADPPENILRLLHPHNSK
;
A
#
# COMPACT_ATOMS: atom_id res chain seq x y z
N MET A 1 10.42 1.39 -10.48
CA MET A 1 9.16 1.13 -9.72
C MET A 1 9.51 0.57 -8.35
N LYS A 2 8.68 0.75 -7.32
CA LYS A 2 8.86 0.15 -5.99
C LYS A 2 7.63 -0.65 -5.59
N ILE A 3 7.82 -1.85 -5.05
CA ILE A 3 6.74 -2.67 -4.50
C ILE A 3 6.95 -2.90 -3.01
N TYR A 4 5.99 -2.45 -2.21
CA TYR A 4 5.93 -2.70 -0.78
C TYR A 4 5.38 -4.11 -0.53
N HIS A 5 6.28 -5.07 -0.34
CA HIS A 5 5.99 -6.50 -0.38
C HIS A 5 6.17 -7.17 0.99
N ASN A 6 5.32 -8.17 1.28
CA ASN A 6 5.54 -9.11 2.37
C ASN A 6 5.45 -10.56 1.84
N PRO A 7 6.54 -11.35 1.91
CA PRO A 7 6.60 -12.70 1.34
C PRO A 7 5.59 -13.67 1.97
N ARG A 8 5.16 -13.41 3.21
CA ARG A 8 4.17 -14.24 3.91
C ARG A 8 2.73 -13.99 3.47
N CYS A 9 2.47 -13.00 2.61
CA CYS A 9 1.12 -12.64 2.18
C CYS A 9 0.85 -13.10 0.73
N ARG A 10 -0.13 -14.00 0.54
CA ARG A 10 -0.51 -14.55 -0.78
C ARG A 10 -0.81 -13.46 -1.82
N LYS A 11 -1.58 -12.43 -1.43
CA LYS A 11 -1.91 -11.29 -2.32
C LYS A 11 -0.67 -10.46 -2.69
N SER A 12 0.25 -10.31 -1.74
CA SER A 12 1.50 -9.58 -2.00
C SER A 12 2.43 -10.35 -2.94
N ARG A 13 2.45 -11.68 -2.89
CA ARG A 13 3.14 -12.53 -3.86
C ARG A 13 2.53 -12.42 -5.26
N ALA A 14 1.20 -12.41 -5.37
CA ALA A 14 0.53 -12.22 -6.66
C ALA A 14 0.91 -10.88 -7.34
N GLY A 15 1.00 -9.78 -6.57
CA GLY A 15 1.50 -8.50 -7.09
C GLY A 15 2.95 -8.54 -7.57
N LEU A 16 3.83 -9.24 -6.83
CA LEU A 16 5.24 -9.41 -7.22
C LEU A 16 5.38 -10.28 -8.47
N ASP A 17 4.64 -11.39 -8.54
CA ASP A 17 4.66 -12.31 -9.68
C ASP A 17 4.10 -11.64 -10.94
N PHE A 18 3.10 -10.77 -10.80
CA PHE A 18 2.60 -9.94 -11.89
C PHE A 18 3.71 -9.05 -12.45
N LEU A 19 4.48 -8.38 -11.60
CA LEU A 19 5.59 -7.53 -12.06
C LEU A 19 6.69 -8.32 -12.77
N LYS A 20 7.04 -9.51 -12.24
CA LYS A 20 8.04 -10.40 -12.83
C LYS A 20 7.61 -10.94 -14.19
N THR A 21 6.37 -11.43 -14.28
CA THR A 21 5.82 -12.03 -15.50
C THR A 21 5.70 -11.03 -16.65
N ASN A 22 5.53 -9.74 -16.32
CA ASN A 22 5.46 -8.66 -17.31
C ASN A 22 6.81 -7.95 -17.53
N ASN A 23 7.93 -8.51 -17.03
CA ASN A 23 9.29 -7.99 -17.23
C ASN A 23 9.47 -6.51 -16.82
N PHE A 24 8.79 -6.05 -15.76
CA PHE A 24 8.98 -4.69 -15.26
C PHE A 24 10.23 -4.57 -14.37
N ASP A 25 10.91 -3.42 -14.42
CA ASP A 25 11.97 -3.06 -13.49
C ASP A 25 11.40 -2.50 -12.17
N PHE A 26 11.61 -3.23 -11.08
CA PHE A 26 11.12 -2.85 -9.76
C PHE A 26 12.11 -3.17 -8.63
N GLU A 27 12.00 -2.39 -7.56
CA GLU A 27 12.68 -2.60 -6.29
C GLU A 27 11.70 -3.14 -5.25
N VAL A 28 12.09 -4.18 -4.50
CA VAL A 28 11.26 -4.77 -3.45
C VAL A 28 11.58 -4.10 -2.12
N ILE A 29 10.60 -3.43 -1.53
CA ILE A 29 10.73 -2.74 -0.24
C ILE A 29 10.09 -3.58 0.86
N ASP A 30 10.91 -4.11 1.77
CA ASP A 30 10.46 -4.76 3.01
C ASP A 30 10.13 -3.70 4.07
N TYR A 31 8.90 -3.20 4.02
CA TYR A 31 8.41 -2.14 4.91
C TYR A 31 8.17 -2.60 6.36
N PHE A 32 8.29 -3.91 6.64
CA PHE A 32 8.29 -4.41 8.01
C PHE A 32 9.63 -4.19 8.70
N LYS A 33 10.73 -4.30 7.95
CA LYS A 33 12.08 -4.01 8.46
C LYS A 33 12.40 -2.52 8.38
N ASN A 34 11.92 -1.86 7.33
CA ASN A 34 12.09 -0.43 7.11
C ASN A 34 10.76 0.28 7.32
N THR A 35 10.45 0.58 8.58
CA THR A 35 9.28 1.36 8.97
C THR A 35 9.26 2.69 8.23
N LEU A 36 8.17 2.96 7.51
CA LEU A 36 7.98 4.26 6.86
C LEU A 36 7.73 5.32 7.92
N THR A 37 8.37 6.47 7.76
CA THR A 37 8.08 7.67 8.57
C THR A 37 6.68 8.19 8.26
N GLU A 38 6.10 8.96 9.18
CA GLU A 38 4.79 9.61 8.95
C GLU A 38 4.78 10.46 7.67
N VAL A 39 5.88 11.17 7.39
CA VAL A 39 6.05 11.97 6.16
C VAL A 39 6.00 11.09 4.92
N GLN A 40 6.70 9.96 4.93
CA GLN A 40 6.69 9.00 3.80
C GLN A 40 5.32 8.37 3.62
N ILE A 41 4.62 8.01 4.71
CA ILE A 41 3.26 7.46 4.66
C ILE A 41 2.31 8.49 4.06
N LYS A 42 2.36 9.74 4.52
CA LYS A 42 1.54 10.83 4.00
C LYS A 42 1.77 11.06 2.50
N GLN A 43 3.03 11.03 2.07
CA GLN A 43 3.38 11.13 0.65
C GLN A 43 2.86 9.93 -0.16
N LEU A 44 3.04 8.71 0.37
CA LEU A 44 2.59 7.48 -0.29
C LEU A 44 1.06 7.47 -0.50
N ILE A 45 0.30 7.82 0.54
CA ILE A 45 -1.17 7.89 0.45
C ILE A 45 -1.60 9.02 -0.50
N LYS A 46 -0.93 10.18 -0.45
CA LYS A 46 -1.22 11.26 -1.40
C LYS A 46 -1.00 10.82 -2.86
N LYS A 47 0.02 9.99 -3.12
CA LYS A 47 0.30 9.44 -4.46
C LYS A 47 -0.74 8.41 -4.91
N THR A 48 -1.47 7.75 -4.01
CA THR A 48 -2.57 6.86 -4.40
C THR A 48 -3.85 7.60 -4.75
N GLY A 49 -4.02 8.82 -4.23
CA GLY A 49 -5.26 9.60 -4.38
C GLY A 49 -6.43 9.03 -3.58
N LEU A 50 -6.19 8.05 -2.70
CA LEU A 50 -7.20 7.44 -1.84
C LEU A 50 -7.26 8.16 -0.48
N ALA A 51 -8.39 8.04 0.21
CA ALA A 51 -8.47 8.48 1.59
C ALA A 51 -7.60 7.60 2.49
N VAL A 52 -7.09 8.16 3.60
CA VAL A 52 -6.23 7.41 4.53
C VAL A 52 -6.96 6.19 5.08
N GLU A 53 -8.25 6.32 5.39
CA GLU A 53 -9.07 5.20 5.88
C GLU A 53 -9.19 4.05 4.87
N GLU A 54 -9.18 4.36 3.57
CA GLU A 54 -9.19 3.34 2.50
C GLU A 54 -7.89 2.56 2.44
N MET A 55 -6.80 3.12 2.96
CA MET A 55 -5.50 2.46 3.07
C MET A 55 -5.39 1.59 4.32
N ILE A 56 -6.37 1.62 5.23
CA ILE A 56 -6.37 0.83 6.46
C ILE A 56 -6.84 -0.61 6.22
N ARG A 57 -6.04 -1.55 6.70
CA ARG A 57 -6.29 -2.99 6.61
C ARG A 57 -7.24 -3.44 7.72
N LYS A 58 -8.53 -3.14 7.53
CA LYS A 58 -9.62 -3.43 8.49
C LYS A 58 -9.76 -4.91 8.92
N GLN A 59 -9.11 -5.83 8.20
CA GLN A 59 -9.11 -7.27 8.51
C GLN A 59 -8.06 -7.68 9.54
N GLU A 60 -7.05 -6.84 9.81
CA GLU A 60 -6.02 -7.14 10.80
C GLU A 60 -6.59 -7.22 12.22
N ILE A 61 -6.03 -8.12 13.03
CA ILE A 61 -6.46 -8.36 14.41
C ILE A 61 -6.33 -7.08 15.23
N ASP A 62 -5.21 -6.37 15.06
CA ASP A 62 -4.94 -5.11 15.76
C ASP A 62 -5.99 -4.03 15.44
N TYR A 63 -6.38 -3.91 14.17
CA TYR A 63 -7.50 -3.05 13.79
C TYR A 63 -8.79 -3.45 14.54
N LYS A 64 -9.12 -4.74 14.53
CA LYS A 64 -10.37 -5.24 15.13
C LYS A 64 -10.43 -5.02 16.65
N GLN A 65 -9.29 -5.10 17.33
CA GLN A 65 -9.20 -4.96 18.78
C GLN A 65 -9.11 -3.50 19.22
N ASN A 66 -8.31 -2.69 18.53
CA ASN A 66 -7.92 -1.36 19.02
C ASN A 66 -8.61 -0.20 18.30
N PHE A 67 -9.13 -0.43 17.08
CA PHE A 67 -9.59 0.63 16.19
C PHE A 67 -11.00 0.46 15.62
N LYS A 68 -11.59 -0.74 15.72
CA LYS A 68 -12.94 -1.01 15.22
C LYS A 68 -13.97 -0.11 15.92
N GLY A 69 -14.70 0.66 15.11
CA GLY A 69 -15.73 1.58 15.60
C GLY A 69 -15.20 2.94 16.08
N LYS A 70 -13.88 3.16 16.03
CA LYS A 70 -13.29 4.48 16.27
C LYS A 70 -13.26 5.29 14.98
N THR A 71 -13.49 6.59 15.12
CA THR A 71 -13.25 7.58 14.06
C THR A 71 -11.96 8.29 14.41
N LEU A 72 -10.95 8.16 13.55
CA LEU A 72 -9.66 8.83 13.68
C LEU A 72 -9.49 9.82 12.52
N SER A 73 -8.80 10.92 12.77
CA SER A 73 -8.35 11.80 11.70
C SER A 73 -7.27 11.13 10.84
N ASP A 74 -7.05 11.69 9.65
CA ASP A 74 -5.98 11.24 8.75
C ASP A 74 -4.61 11.26 9.44
N GLU A 75 -4.32 12.29 10.22
CA GLU A 75 -3.05 12.42 10.96
C GLU A 75 -2.92 11.34 12.03
N GLN A 76 -3.99 11.07 12.78
CA GLN A 76 -4.00 10.00 13.77
C GLN A 76 -3.76 8.65 13.10
N TRP A 77 -4.42 8.37 11.97
CA TRP A 77 -4.19 7.15 11.22
C TRP A 77 -2.74 7.02 10.75
N ILE A 78 -2.14 8.10 10.24
CA ILE A 78 -0.74 8.10 9.79
C ILE A 78 0.19 7.75 10.95
N THR A 79 0.00 8.35 12.13
CA THR A 79 0.78 8.01 13.33
C THR A 79 0.59 6.54 13.73
N GLN A 80 -0.64 6.01 13.68
CA GLN A 80 -0.88 4.59 13.97
C GLN A 80 -0.22 3.66 12.95
N ILE A 81 -0.21 4.02 11.65
CA ILE A 81 0.47 3.25 10.61
C ILE A 81 1.99 3.28 10.82
N ALA A 82 2.57 4.43 11.19
CA ALA A 82 3.99 4.55 11.46
C ALA A 82 4.41 3.67 12.66
N ALA A 83 3.59 3.64 13.71
CA ALA A 83 3.80 2.78 14.88
C ALA A 83 3.55 1.30 14.57
N ASN A 84 2.54 0.99 13.74
CA ASN A 84 2.19 -0.37 13.34
C ASN A 84 1.95 -0.49 11.83
N PRO A 85 3.00 -0.76 11.04
CA PRO A 85 2.87 -0.89 9.57
C PRO A 85 1.92 -2.00 9.12
N LYS A 86 1.54 -2.94 9.99
CA LYS A 86 0.54 -3.97 9.67
C LYS A 86 -0.82 -3.38 9.33
N LEU A 87 -1.14 -2.20 9.87
CA LEU A 87 -2.40 -1.50 9.62
C LEU A 87 -2.50 -1.02 8.17
N LEU A 88 -1.41 -0.93 7.41
CA LEU A 88 -1.42 -0.51 6.01
C LEU A 88 -1.85 -1.67 5.08
N LYS A 89 -2.76 -1.40 4.14
CA LYS A 89 -3.13 -2.34 3.08
C LYS A 89 -1.93 -2.62 2.16
N ARG A 90 -1.93 -3.80 1.54
CA ARG A 90 -0.83 -4.31 0.71
C ARG A 90 -1.36 -5.24 -0.38
N PRO A 91 -0.64 -5.43 -1.49
CA PRO A 91 0.59 -4.74 -1.88
C PRO A 91 0.34 -3.31 -2.38
N ILE A 92 1.27 -2.38 -2.07
CA ILE A 92 1.28 -1.03 -2.66
C ILE A 92 2.42 -0.99 -3.66
N VAL A 93 2.15 -0.47 -4.85
CA VAL A 93 3.16 -0.25 -5.89
C VAL A 93 3.27 1.25 -6.13
N GLU A 94 4.49 1.76 -6.14
CA GLU A 94 4.81 3.17 -6.28
C GLU A 94 5.75 3.40 -7.47
N ILE A 95 5.48 4.45 -8.24
CA ILE A 95 6.38 5.08 -9.21
C ILE A 95 6.64 6.51 -8.76
N GLU A 96 7.50 7.26 -9.46
CA GLU A 96 7.94 8.59 -9.01
C GLU A 96 6.79 9.52 -8.60
N LYS A 97 5.73 9.59 -9.40
CA LYS A 97 4.62 10.54 -9.22
C LYS A 97 3.31 9.93 -8.72
N SER A 98 3.18 8.61 -8.68
CA SER A 98 1.91 7.94 -8.43
C SER A 98 2.11 6.62 -7.69
N ALA A 99 1.08 6.16 -6.98
CA ALA A 99 1.06 4.86 -6.31
C ALA A 99 -0.30 4.20 -6.47
N ILE A 100 -0.39 2.88 -6.31
CA ILE A 100 -1.66 2.16 -6.35
C ILE A 100 -1.69 0.99 -5.37
N LEU A 101 -2.88 0.71 -4.84
CA LEU A 101 -3.14 -0.53 -4.13
C LEU A 101 -3.37 -1.65 -5.15
N ALA A 102 -2.41 -2.56 -5.25
CA ALA A 102 -2.40 -3.68 -6.19
C ALA A 102 -3.16 -4.90 -5.64
N ASP A 103 -4.40 -4.67 -5.20
CA ASP A 103 -5.36 -5.70 -4.81
C ASP A 103 -6.70 -5.40 -5.53
N PRO A 104 -6.91 -5.97 -6.74
CA PRO A 104 -6.15 -7.06 -7.34
C PRO A 104 -4.87 -6.59 -8.10
N PRO A 105 -3.89 -7.48 -8.40
CA PRO A 105 -2.59 -7.12 -9.00
C PRO A 105 -2.65 -6.34 -10.31
N GLU A 106 -3.69 -6.55 -11.12
CA GLU A 106 -3.89 -5.92 -12.42
C GLU A 106 -4.03 -4.39 -12.31
N ASN A 107 -4.36 -3.88 -11.11
CA ASN A 107 -4.34 -2.44 -10.82
C ASN A 107 -2.97 -1.80 -11.11
N ILE A 108 -1.87 -2.57 -11.09
CA ILE A 108 -0.54 -2.08 -11.47
C ILE A 108 -0.56 -1.54 -12.92
N LEU A 109 -1.34 -2.12 -13.83
CA LEU A 109 -1.44 -1.63 -15.20
C LEU A 109 -2.04 -0.22 -15.25
N ARG A 110 -2.97 0.12 -14.36
CA ARG A 110 -3.52 1.48 -14.24
C ARG A 110 -2.46 2.50 -13.81
N LEU A 111 -1.46 2.05 -13.06
CA LEU A 111 -0.34 2.88 -12.64
C LEU A 111 0.61 3.20 -13.82
N LEU A 112 0.80 2.26 -14.74
CA LEU A 112 1.72 2.37 -15.87
C LEU A 112 1.09 3.00 -17.12
N HIS A 113 -0.19 2.74 -17.33
CA HIS A 113 -0.97 3.28 -18.43
C HIS A 113 -2.16 4.06 -17.86
N PRO A 114 -1.95 5.31 -17.40
CA PRO A 114 -3.01 6.12 -16.81
C PRO A 114 -4.16 6.50 -17.76
N HIS A 115 -4.22 5.94 -18.98
CA HIS A 115 -5.26 6.17 -19.96
C HIS A 115 -5.67 4.88 -20.67
N ASN A 116 -6.89 4.42 -20.37
CA ASN A 116 -7.85 3.92 -21.36
C ASN A 116 -9.25 4.00 -20.76
N SER A 117 -9.67 5.24 -20.47
CA SER A 117 -11.08 5.60 -20.45
C SER A 117 -11.29 6.53 -21.64
N LYS A 118 -11.65 5.92 -22.78
CA LYS A 118 -12.53 6.59 -23.74
C LYS A 118 -13.94 6.53 -23.20
#